data_AF-A0A3D5T087-F1
#
_entry.id   AF-A0A3D5T087-F1
#
_cell.length_a   1.000
_cell.length_b   1.000
_cell.length_c   1.000
_cell.angle_alpha   90.00
_cell.angle_beta   90.00
_cell.angle_gamma   90.00
#
_symmetry.space_group_name_H-M   'P 1'
#
loop_
_entity.id
_entity.type
_entity.pdbx_description
1 polymer ?
#
loop_
_entity_poly.entity_id
_entity_poly.type
_entity_poly.pdbx_seq_one_letter_code
_entity_poly.pdbx_strand_id
1 'polypeptide(L)'
;MVRDRYFEPSLGHTRDRAIEALRSKTHVARPALLEIHRMNFIGDEAQARGSLDEVEALLESACAGFPDLRFMSAAELARHYRERTEMVEARLGPRIHFLLRRLAEVSRLRKLAGLSGAIVVAWIAYLFTRPQAGKAVPG
;
A
#
# COMPACT_ATOMS: atom_id res chain seq x y z
N MET A 1 11.16 8.17 -7.84
CA MET A 1 9.70 7.99 -7.66
C MET A 1 9.29 6.90 -8.62
N VAL A 2 8.93 5.72 -8.14
CA VAL A 2 8.57 4.58 -9.01
C VAL A 2 7.05 4.58 -9.14
N ARG A 3 6.55 4.82 -10.36
CA ARG A 3 5.16 4.67 -10.78
C ARG A 3 4.56 3.39 -10.21
N ASP A 4 3.48 3.47 -9.46
CA ASP A 4 2.95 2.30 -8.76
C ASP A 4 1.69 1.74 -9.42
N ARG A 5 0.58 2.48 -9.44
CA ARG A 5 -0.69 2.03 -10.06
C ARG A 5 -1.52 3.19 -10.60
N TYR A 6 -2.13 2.97 -11.76
CA TYR A 6 -3.03 3.93 -12.41
C TYR A 6 -4.48 3.62 -12.07
N PHE A 7 -5.31 4.66 -12.07
CA PHE A 7 -6.77 4.60 -12.06
C PHE A 7 -7.30 5.26 -13.33
N GLU A 8 -7.75 4.42 -14.23
CA GLU A 8 -8.21 4.73 -15.60
C GLU A 8 -9.34 3.73 -15.91
N PRO A 9 -10.56 3.99 -15.43
CA PRO A 9 -11.68 3.06 -15.57
C PRO A 9 -11.94 2.66 -17.04
N SER A 10 -11.77 3.60 -17.96
CA SER A 10 -11.87 3.39 -19.42
C SER A 10 -10.81 2.45 -20.01
N LEU A 11 -9.72 2.18 -19.28
CA LEU A 11 -8.64 1.28 -19.67
C LEU A 11 -8.55 0.02 -18.78
N GLY A 12 -9.61 -0.25 -17.99
CA GLY A 12 -9.69 -1.43 -17.12
C GLY A 12 -8.96 -1.29 -15.78
N HIS A 13 -8.49 -0.09 -15.46
CA HIS A 13 -7.93 0.25 -14.15
C HIS A 13 -9.07 0.70 -13.21
N THR A 14 -9.87 -0.27 -12.77
CA THR A 14 -11.12 -0.09 -12.02
C THR A 14 -10.89 0.13 -10.53
N ARG A 15 -11.97 0.49 -9.82
CA ARG A 15 -12.04 0.49 -8.34
C ARG A 15 -11.43 -0.75 -7.72
N ASP A 16 -11.83 -1.94 -8.17
CA ASP A 16 -11.42 -3.21 -7.54
C ASP A 16 -9.90 -3.43 -7.65
N ARG A 17 -9.28 -2.96 -8.75
CA ARG A 17 -7.83 -2.97 -8.92
C ARG A 17 -7.14 -2.00 -7.95
N ALA A 18 -7.72 -0.83 -7.72
CA ALA A 18 -7.19 0.14 -6.76
C ALA A 18 -7.31 -0.37 -5.31
N ILE A 19 -8.42 -1.04 -4.96
CA ILE A 19 -8.58 -1.68 -3.64
C ILE A 19 -7.57 -2.83 -3.46
N GLU A 20 -7.34 -3.65 -4.48
CA GLU A 20 -6.34 -4.72 -4.42
C GLU A 20 -4.91 -4.15 -4.30
N ALA A 21 -4.64 -3.04 -4.99
CA ALA A 21 -3.39 -2.31 -4.82
C ALA A 21 -3.22 -1.82 -3.38
N LEU A 22 -4.26 -1.22 -2.79
CA LEU A 22 -4.22 -0.77 -1.39
C LEU A 22 -4.00 -1.95 -0.44
N ARG A 23 -4.69 -3.08 -0.65
CA ARG A 23 -4.53 -4.31 0.14
C ARG A 23 -3.11 -4.86 0.07
N SER A 24 -2.58 -5.05 -1.13
CA SER A 24 -1.22 -5.57 -1.35
C SER A 24 -0.15 -4.65 -0.77
N LYS A 25 -0.30 -3.32 -0.89
CA LYS A 25 0.66 -2.36 -0.30
C LYS A 25 0.59 -2.33 1.22
N THR A 26 -0.61 -2.35 1.79
CA THR A 26 -0.84 -2.44 3.23
C THR A 26 -0.24 -3.73 3.81
N HIS A 27 -0.40 -4.86 3.11
CA HIS A 27 0.20 -6.14 3.47
C HIS A 27 1.72 -6.06 3.69
N VAL A 28 2.43 -5.19 2.97
CA VAL A 28 3.88 -5.00 3.11
C VAL A 28 4.30 -3.69 3.78
N ALA A 29 3.38 -3.04 4.50
CA ALA A 29 3.57 -1.74 5.14
C ALA A 29 4.20 -0.71 4.18
N ARG A 30 3.63 -0.57 2.98
CA ARG A 30 4.00 0.46 2.02
C ARG A 30 2.81 1.40 1.78
N PRO A 31 3.07 2.69 1.57
CA PRO A 31 2.03 3.59 1.07
C PRO A 31 1.58 3.12 -0.32
N ALA A 32 0.28 3.26 -0.60
CA ALA A 32 -0.26 3.06 -1.93
C ALA A 32 -0.34 4.42 -2.65
N LEU A 33 0.32 4.54 -3.79
CA LEU A 33 0.21 5.70 -4.67
C LEU A 33 -0.71 5.34 -5.82
N LEU A 34 -1.83 6.08 -5.93
CA LEU A 34 -2.78 5.95 -7.03
C LEU A 34 -2.69 7.20 -7.91
N GLU A 35 -2.38 7.01 -9.19
CA GLU A 35 -2.31 8.09 -10.16
C GLU A 35 -3.60 8.11 -10.99
N ILE A 36 -4.28 9.25 -11.03
CA ILE A 36 -5.50 9.46 -11.82
C ILE A 36 -5.17 10.42 -12.97
N HIS A 37 -5.59 10.09 -14.19
CA HIS A 37 -5.36 10.94 -15.35
C HIS A 37 -6.48 11.97 -15.54
N ARG A 38 -6.09 13.22 -15.82
CA ARG A 38 -7.04 14.30 -16.13
C ARG A 38 -7.99 13.98 -17.29
N MET A 39 -7.54 13.12 -18.23
CA MET A 39 -8.31 12.71 -19.39
C MET A 39 -9.63 12.02 -19.03
N ASN A 40 -9.73 11.45 -17.83
CA ASN A 40 -10.97 10.85 -17.33
C ASN A 40 -12.08 11.89 -17.11
N PHE A 41 -11.74 13.18 -17.00
CA PHE A 41 -12.68 14.22 -16.54
C PHE A 41 -12.91 15.36 -17.55
N ILE A 42 -12.14 15.43 -18.63
CA ILE A 42 -12.18 16.57 -19.57
C ILE A 42 -12.81 16.23 -20.93
N GLY A 43 -13.36 15.02 -21.09
CA GLY A 43 -14.00 14.54 -22.30
C GLY A 43 -15.50 14.78 -22.31
N ASP A 44 -16.24 13.77 -22.75
CA ASP A 44 -17.70 13.74 -22.73
C ASP A 44 -18.28 13.82 -21.30
N GLU A 45 -19.43 14.47 -21.13
CA GLU A 45 -20.06 14.68 -19.81
C GLU A 45 -20.42 13.35 -19.14
N ALA A 46 -20.90 12.36 -19.90
CA ALA A 46 -21.22 11.05 -19.34
C ALA A 46 -19.96 10.30 -18.92
N GLN A 47 -18.86 10.43 -19.67
CA GLN A 47 -17.55 9.89 -19.28
C GLN A 47 -17.02 10.54 -18.00
N ALA A 48 -17.11 11.87 -17.89
CA ALA A 48 -16.67 12.60 -16.72
C ALA A 48 -17.49 12.23 -15.48
N ARG A 49 -18.82 12.13 -15.62
CA ARG A 49 -19.71 11.68 -14.55
C ARG A 49 -19.38 10.26 -14.11
N GLY A 50 -19.29 9.30 -15.03
CA GLY A 50 -18.95 7.92 -14.70
C GLY A 50 -17.58 7.77 -14.03
N SER A 51 -16.60 8.60 -14.43
CA SER A 51 -15.28 8.61 -13.78
C SER A 51 -15.34 9.17 -12.35
N LEU A 52 -16.18 10.18 -12.09
CA LEU A 52 -16.40 10.71 -10.74
C LEU A 52 -17.12 9.70 -9.84
N ASP A 53 -18.16 9.05 -10.36
CA ASP A 53 -18.92 8.03 -9.62
C ASP A 53 -18.02 6.85 -9.22
N GLU A 54 -17.11 6.42 -10.11
CA GLU A 54 -16.11 5.39 -9.81
C GLU A 54 -15.08 5.84 -8.76
N VAL A 55 -14.67 7.12 -8.76
CA VAL A 55 -13.80 7.66 -7.71
C VAL A 55 -14.52 7.68 -6.37
N GLU A 56 -15.77 8.12 -6.33
CA GLU A 56 -16.58 8.14 -5.10
C GLU A 56 -16.74 6.73 -4.53
N ALA A 57 -17.15 5.77 -5.36
CA ALA A 57 -17.28 4.37 -4.96
C ALA A 57 -15.95 3.77 -4.47
N LEU A 58 -14.82 4.18 -5.04
CA LEU A 58 -13.49 3.79 -4.58
C LEU A 58 -13.17 4.36 -3.20
N LEU A 59 -13.42 5.65 -2.97
CA LEU A 59 -13.16 6.29 -1.68
C LEU A 59 -14.02 5.66 -0.59
N GLU A 60 -15.30 5.43 -0.84
CA GLU A 60 -16.20 4.74 0.09
C GLU A 60 -15.69 3.33 0.43
N SER A 61 -15.35 2.54 -0.59
CA SER A 61 -14.85 1.18 -0.39
C SER A 61 -13.52 1.15 0.37
N ALA A 62 -12.64 2.12 0.10
CA ALA A 62 -11.34 2.23 0.78
C ALA A 62 -11.52 2.60 2.25
N CYS A 63 -12.35 3.60 2.55
CA CYS A 63 -12.65 4.00 3.93
C CYS A 63 -13.35 2.88 4.71
N ALA A 64 -14.29 2.15 4.09
CA ALA A 64 -14.96 1.02 4.74
C ALA A 64 -14.01 -0.16 5.00
N GLY A 65 -13.09 -0.45 4.06
CA GLY A 65 -12.16 -1.57 4.16
C GLY A 65 -10.92 -1.30 5.03
N PHE A 66 -10.54 -0.04 5.21
CA PHE A 66 -9.31 0.39 5.89
C PHE A 66 -9.61 1.57 6.83
N PRO A 67 -10.07 1.33 8.07
CA PRO A 67 -10.47 2.38 9.01
C PRO A 67 -9.35 3.37 9.38
N ASP A 68 -8.09 2.90 9.37
CA ASP A 68 -6.91 3.72 9.67
C ASP A 68 -6.30 4.39 8.41
N LEU A 69 -7.03 4.39 7.28
CA LEU A 69 -6.55 4.97 6.02
C LEU A 69 -6.38 6.49 6.16
N ARG A 70 -5.22 6.98 5.70
CA ARG A 70 -4.93 8.42 5.61
C ARG A 70 -4.59 8.78 4.17
N PHE A 71 -5.29 9.77 3.62
CA PHE A 71 -4.96 10.36 2.33
C PHE A 71 -3.94 11.47 2.53
N MET A 72 -2.88 11.48 1.72
CA MET A 72 -1.82 12.47 1.79
C MET A 72 -1.19 12.69 0.43
N SER A 73 -0.68 13.89 0.20
CA SER A 73 0.17 14.19 -0.94
C SER A 73 1.53 13.50 -0.84
N ALA A 74 2.20 13.31 -1.98
CA ALA A 74 3.57 12.79 -2.01
C ALA A 74 4.55 13.71 -1.25
N ALA A 75 4.28 15.02 -1.22
CA ALA A 75 5.07 16.00 -0.48
C ALA A 75 4.94 15.81 1.04
N GLU A 76 3.72 15.63 1.54
CA GLU A 76 3.46 15.33 2.96
C GLU A 76 4.12 14.01 3.36
N LEU A 77 3.95 12.96 2.56
CA LEU A 77 4.60 11.67 2.80
C LEU A 77 6.13 11.80 2.87
N ALA A 78 6.74 12.54 1.93
CA ALA A 78 8.18 12.78 1.93
C ALA A 78 8.66 13.56 3.16
N ARG A 79 7.83 14.50 3.65
CA ARG A 79 8.09 15.23 4.90
C ARG A 79 8.11 14.28 6.10
N HIS A 80 7.14 13.38 6.22
CA HIS A 80 7.11 12.37 7.28
C HIS A 80 8.34 11.46 7.28
N TYR A 81 8.83 11.04 6.10
CA TYR A 81 10.08 10.29 6.00
C TYR A 81 11.31 11.09 6.43
N ARG A 82 11.37 12.38 6.06
CA ARG A 82 12.48 13.27 6.39
C ARG A 82 12.55 13.56 7.89
N GLU A 83 11.41 13.88 8.47
CA GLU A 83 11.27 14.26 9.88
C GLU A 83 11.20 13.05 10.82
N ARG A 84 11.05 11.84 10.28
CA ARG A 84 10.88 10.60 11.05
C ARG A 84 9.77 10.72 12.11
N THR A 85 8.65 11.29 11.71
CA THR A 85 7.45 11.40 12.55
C THR A 85 6.94 10.03 12.97
N GLU A 86 6.00 9.97 13.90
CA GLU A 86 5.34 8.74 14.38
C GLU A 86 4.72 7.86 13.28
N MET A 87 4.37 8.43 12.12
CA MET A 87 3.92 7.66 10.95
C MET A 87 5.01 6.80 10.30
N VAL A 88 6.27 6.98 10.69
CA VAL A 88 7.41 6.17 10.24
C VAL A 88 7.81 5.22 11.36
N GLU A 89 7.55 3.93 11.16
CA GLU A 89 7.93 2.90 12.11
C GLU A 89 9.46 2.84 12.29
N ALA A 90 9.92 3.15 13.50
CA ALA A 90 11.34 3.18 13.86
C ALA A 90 11.83 1.85 14.45
N ARG A 91 10.94 1.03 15.03
CA ARG A 91 11.30 -0.17 15.78
C ARG A 91 11.82 -1.26 14.85
N LEU A 92 12.95 -1.87 15.23
CA LEU A 92 13.62 -2.89 14.43
C LEU A 92 12.75 -4.13 14.19
N GLY A 93 11.97 -4.57 15.19
CA GLY A 93 11.09 -5.74 15.08
C GLY A 93 10.09 -5.61 13.91
N PRO A 94 9.12 -4.69 13.97
CA PRO A 94 8.18 -4.46 12.88
C PRO A 94 8.85 -4.23 11.51
N ARG A 95 9.98 -3.50 11.48
CA ARG A 95 10.73 -3.29 10.23
C ARG A 95 11.27 -4.58 9.63
N ILE A 96 11.86 -5.46 10.44
CA ILE A 96 12.32 -6.77 10.01
C ILE A 96 11.14 -7.63 9.56
N HIS A 97 10.03 -7.61 10.30
CA HIS A 97 8.83 -8.36 9.94
C HIS A 97 8.30 -7.99 8.55
N PHE A 98 8.10 -6.69 8.29
CA PHE A 98 7.63 -6.23 6.98
C PHE A 98 8.70 -6.35 5.89
N LEU A 99 9.99 -6.29 6.21
CA LEU A 99 11.07 -6.62 5.28
C LEU A 99 10.97 -8.08 4.82
N LEU A 100 10.77 -9.03 5.75
CA LEU A 100 10.62 -10.45 5.44
C LEU A 100 9.38 -10.71 4.56
N ARG A 101 8.25 -10.03 4.83
CA ARG A 101 7.06 -10.11 3.96
C ARG A 101 7.37 -9.66 2.53
N ARG A 102 8.09 -8.55 2.37
CA ARG A 102 8.52 -8.04 1.05
C ARG A 102 9.45 -9.02 0.33
N LEU A 103 10.39 -9.62 1.06
CA LEU A 103 11.32 -10.61 0.48
C LEU A 103 10.57 -11.88 0.03
N ALA A 104 9.52 -12.28 0.75
CA ALA A 104 8.71 -13.44 0.41
C ALA A 104 7.89 -13.26 -0.89
N GLU A 105 7.52 -12.02 -1.24
CA GLU A 105 6.85 -11.70 -2.50
C GLU A 105 7.78 -11.89 -3.72
N VAL A 106 9.10 -11.86 -3.52
CA VAL A 106 10.08 -12.09 -4.59
C VAL A 106 10.36 -13.59 -4.72
N SER A 107 9.72 -14.21 -5.71
CA SER A 107 9.76 -15.66 -5.95
C SER A 107 11.18 -16.25 -6.00
N ARG A 108 12.15 -15.55 -6.62
CA ARG A 108 13.56 -15.97 -6.68
C ARG A 108 14.22 -16.01 -5.30
N LEU A 109 14.02 -14.97 -4.49
CA LEU A 109 14.62 -14.90 -3.15
C LEU A 109 14.04 -15.97 -2.23
N ARG A 110 12.74 -16.23 -2.32
CA ARG A 110 12.10 -17.33 -1.58
C ARG A 110 12.67 -18.70 -1.96
N LYS A 111 12.91 -18.95 -3.25
CA LYS A 111 13.52 -20.20 -3.73
C LYS A 111 14.96 -20.36 -3.23
N LEU A 112 15.77 -19.30 -3.31
CA LEU A 112 17.15 -19.30 -2.81
C LEU A 112 17.21 -19.50 -1.29
N ALA A 113 16.32 -18.84 -0.54
CA ALA A 113 16.23 -19.02 0.91
C ALA A 113 15.82 -20.45 1.30
N GLY A 114 14.96 -21.09 0.50
CA GLY A 114 14.62 -22.49 0.66
C GLY A 114 15.83 -23.40 0.42
N LEU A 115 16.58 -23.15 -0.67
CA LEU A 115 17.75 -23.95 -1.03
C LEU A 115 18.91 -23.81 -0.04
N SER A 116 19.12 -22.62 0.52
CA SER A 116 20.19 -22.35 1.49
C SER A 116 19.82 -22.70 2.94
N GLY A 117 18.57 -23.08 3.22
CA GLY A 117 18.06 -23.26 4.59
C GLY A 117 17.77 -21.95 5.34
N ALA A 118 18.11 -20.79 4.75
CA ALA A 118 17.83 -19.47 5.34
C ALA A 118 16.33 -19.22 5.58
N ILE A 119 15.45 -19.98 4.93
CA ILE A 119 13.99 -19.90 5.14
C ILE A 119 13.59 -20.24 6.59
N VAL A 120 14.32 -21.14 7.27
CA VAL A 120 14.03 -21.48 8.67
C VAL A 120 14.39 -20.30 9.58
N VAL A 121 15.55 -19.68 9.35
CA VAL A 121 15.97 -18.47 10.09
C VAL A 121 15.00 -17.32 9.85
N ALA A 122 14.61 -17.09 8.59
CA ALA A 122 13.62 -16.09 8.23
C ALA A 122 12.27 -16.35 8.89
N TRP A 123 11.83 -17.61 8.97
CA TRP A 123 10.57 -17.99 9.62
C TRP A 123 10.61 -17.75 11.13
N ILE A 124 11.69 -18.15 11.81
CA ILE A 124 11.90 -17.86 13.24
C ILE A 124 11.87 -16.35 13.47
N ALA A 125 12.67 -15.58 12.71
CA ALA A 125 12.68 -14.13 12.81
C ALA A 125 11.29 -13.53 12.57
N TYR A 126 10.52 -14.04 11.62
CA TYR A 126 9.15 -13.59 11.34
C TYR A 126 8.20 -13.77 12.54
N LEU A 127 8.31 -14.89 13.27
CA LEU A 127 7.51 -15.16 14.47
C LEU A 127 7.83 -14.20 15.61
N PHE A 128 9.12 -13.95 15.88
CA PHE A 128 9.56 -13.08 16.97
C PHE A 128 9.40 -11.59 16.68
N THR A 129 9.31 -11.21 15.40
CA THR A 129 9.22 -9.80 14.99
C THR A 129 7.79 -9.33 14.71
N ARG A 130 6.79 -10.19 14.93
CA ARG A 130 5.37 -9.86 14.70
C ARG A 130 5.02 -8.53 15.40
N PRO A 131 4.56 -7.51 14.66
CA PRO A 131 4.10 -6.28 15.29
C PRO A 131 2.91 -6.62 16.19
N GLN A 132 3.03 -6.30 17.47
CA GLN A 132 1.86 -6.23 18.34
C GLN A 132 0.96 -5.12 17.80
N ALA A 133 -0.35 -5.34 17.75
CA ALA A 133 -1.29 -4.29 17.39
C ALA A 133 -1.05 -3.09 18.32
N GLY A 134 -0.42 -2.05 17.77
CA GLY A 134 -0.27 -0.80 18.49
C GLY A 134 -1.66 -0.25 18.73
N LYS A 135 -1.96 0.18 19.96
CA LYS A 135 -3.16 0.98 20.22
C LYS A 135 -3.13 2.16 19.25
N ALA A 136 -4.15 2.27 18.41
CA ALA A 136 -4.36 3.44 17.57
C ALA A 136 -4.33 4.67 18.48
N VAL A 137 -3.40 5.58 18.21
CA VAL A 137 -3.39 6.90 18.86
C VAL A 137 -4.30 7.78 18.01
N PRO A 138 -5.41 8.31 18.55
CA PRO A 138 -6.25 9.26 17.84
C PRO A 138 -5.54 10.62 17.76
N GLY A 139 -5.48 11.20 16.57
CA GLY A 139 -4.83 12.49 16.28
C GLY A 139 -4.59 12.66 14.79
#